data_AF-A0A9P3BAG2-F1
#
_entry.id   AF-A0A9P3BAG2-F1
#
_cell.length_a   1.000
_cell.length_b   1.000
_cell.length_c   1.000
_cell.angle_alpha   90.00
_cell.angle_beta   90.00
_cell.angle_gamma   90.00
#
_symmetry.space_group_name_H-M   'P 1'
#
loop_
_entity.id
_entity.type
_entity.pdbx_description
1 polymer ?
#
loop_
_entity_poly.entity_id
_entity_poly.type
_entity_poly.pdbx_seq_one_letter_code
_entity_poly.pdbx_strand_id
1 'polypeptide(L)'
;MFDDTAGILKILTYGHDALTINITRLIDLFYSRMGMDPTSEFAWGGTTTRLLCAGSKGKQPDGCLFPKARIQRDREAWPTLVIEAGVPASLPRLRHEARWWLRNSHGEVRMVLVLGIHRQRRTLIIEKWEQQERSPIHQRQLPRQPEASLHAHSAQTIEIRPESVSGAPLVLPFEELLERPRQGRETDIVLAEEQLRLCLRWVWQLMD
;
A
#
# COMPACT_ATOMS: atom_id res chain seq x y z
N MET A 1 -23.12 18.12 -12.60
CA MET A 1 -22.60 19.00 -11.53
C MET A 1 -23.03 18.31 -10.24
N PHE A 2 -22.10 17.62 -9.56
CA PHE A 2 -22.39 16.93 -8.29
C PHE A 2 -21.90 17.84 -7.16
N ASP A 3 -22.78 18.12 -6.19
CA ASP A 3 -22.55 19.02 -5.07
C ASP A 3 -21.36 18.62 -4.19
N ASP A 4 -20.69 19.63 -3.64
CA ASP A 4 -19.51 19.55 -2.76
C ASP A 4 -19.78 18.96 -1.36
N THR A 5 -20.90 18.26 -1.17
CA THR A 5 -21.28 17.54 0.06
C THR A 5 -21.34 16.02 -0.12
N ALA A 6 -21.04 15.50 -1.31
CA ALA A 6 -21.07 14.06 -1.57
C ALA A 6 -19.78 13.36 -1.09
N GLY A 7 -19.84 12.77 0.10
CA GLY A 7 -18.86 11.77 0.55
C GLY A 7 -19.03 10.46 -0.22
N ILE A 8 -17.93 9.82 -0.64
CA ILE A 8 -17.99 8.47 -1.21
C ILE A 8 -18.05 7.47 -0.06
N LEU A 9 -19.22 6.86 0.17
CA LEU A 9 -19.35 5.78 1.13
C LEU A 9 -18.78 4.49 0.54
N LYS A 10 -17.70 3.98 1.16
CA LYS A 10 -17.21 2.63 0.92
C LYS A 10 -17.87 1.70 1.93
N ILE A 11 -18.73 0.80 1.48
CA ILE A 11 -19.25 -0.27 2.34
C ILE A 11 -18.10 -1.28 2.50
N LEU A 12 -17.40 -1.18 3.63
CA LEU A 12 -16.41 -2.18 4.02
C LEU A 12 -17.16 -3.43 4.49
N THR A 13 -16.70 -4.59 4.01
CA THR A 13 -17.14 -5.87 4.58
C THR A 13 -16.12 -6.29 5.63
N TYR A 14 -16.55 -7.01 6.66
CA TYR A 14 -15.68 -7.41 7.77
C TYR A 14 -14.45 -8.21 7.29
N GLY A 15 -14.59 -8.99 6.21
CA GLY A 15 -13.47 -9.69 5.58
C GLY A 15 -12.43 -8.78 4.91
N HIS A 16 -12.80 -7.58 4.44
CA HIS A 16 -11.83 -6.62 3.91
C HIS A 16 -10.94 -6.09 5.04
N ASP A 17 -11.55 -5.73 6.18
CA ASP A 17 -10.81 -5.26 7.35
C ASP A 17 -9.91 -6.35 7.91
N ALA A 18 -10.40 -7.60 7.97
CA ALA A 18 -9.60 -8.75 8.39
C ALA A 18 -8.35 -8.95 7.52
N LEU A 19 -8.46 -8.82 6.19
CA LEU A 19 -7.31 -8.93 5.31
C LEU A 19 -6.29 -7.80 5.53
N THR A 20 -6.77 -6.55 5.60
CA THR A 20 -5.90 -5.40 5.86
C THR A 20 -5.18 -5.56 7.19
N ILE A 21 -5.89 -5.94 8.26
CA ILE A 21 -5.33 -6.22 9.59
C ILE A 21 -4.29 -7.35 9.54
N ASN A 22 -4.57 -8.43 8.82
CA ASN A 22 -3.63 -9.56 8.74
C ASN A 22 -2.33 -9.17 8.02
N ILE A 23 -2.41 -8.36 6.96
CA ILE A 23 -1.23 -7.85 6.24
C ILE A 23 -0.41 -6.92 7.15
N THR A 24 -1.04 -5.96 7.81
CA THR A 24 -0.32 -5.03 8.71
C THR A 24 0.33 -5.77 9.87
N ARG A 25 -0.38 -6.74 10.48
CA ARG A 25 0.16 -7.60 11.53
C ARG A 25 1.35 -8.43 11.07
N LEU A 26 1.33 -8.97 9.85
CA LEU A 26 2.47 -9.72 9.32
C LEU A 26 3.67 -8.80 9.13
N ILE A 27 3.48 -7.60 8.59
CA ILE A 27 4.54 -6.59 8.46
C ILE A 27 5.16 -6.29 9.82
N ASP A 28 4.35 -6.04 10.86
CA ASP A 28 4.84 -5.82 12.22
C ASP A 28 5.67 -7.00 12.74
N LEU A 29 5.18 -8.24 12.55
CA LEU A 29 5.89 -9.45 12.96
C LEU A 29 7.24 -9.63 12.25
N PHE A 30 7.34 -9.23 10.98
CA PHE A 30 8.63 -9.26 10.27
C PHE A 30 9.62 -8.26 10.86
N TYR A 31 9.20 -7.03 11.13
CA TYR A 31 10.04 -6.05 11.80
C TYR A 31 10.46 -6.51 13.21
N SER A 32 9.54 -7.09 13.99
CA SER A 32 9.89 -7.67 15.29
C SER A 32 10.91 -8.80 15.18
N ARG A 33 10.84 -9.66 14.16
CA ARG A 33 11.84 -10.71 13.91
C ARG A 33 13.22 -10.14 13.54
N MET A 34 13.28 -8.94 12.98
CA MET A 34 14.54 -8.22 12.74
C MET A 34 15.12 -7.61 14.03
N GLY A 35 14.42 -7.73 15.16
CA GLY A 35 14.83 -7.16 16.45
C GLY A 35 14.37 -5.72 16.66
N MET A 36 13.43 -5.23 15.84
CA MET A 36 12.88 -3.88 15.94
C MET A 36 11.62 -3.87 16.80
N ASP A 37 11.32 -2.72 17.39
CA ASP A 37 9.99 -2.43 17.93
C ASP A 37 9.21 -1.62 16.89
N PRO A 38 8.23 -2.23 16.17
CA PRO A 38 7.44 -1.54 15.16
C PRO A 38 6.82 -0.24 15.65
N THR A 39 6.36 -0.21 16.91
CA THR A 39 5.68 0.94 17.50
C THR A 39 6.58 2.17 17.68
N SER A 40 7.90 1.94 17.73
CA SER A 40 8.92 2.98 17.83
C SER A 40 9.42 3.48 16.46
N GLU A 41 9.10 2.75 15.38
CA GLU A 41 9.67 2.94 14.04
C GLU A 41 8.66 3.48 13.03
N PHE A 42 7.37 3.19 13.20
CA PHE A 42 6.30 3.70 12.34
C PHE A 42 4.93 3.61 13.02
N ALA A 43 3.92 4.21 12.40
CA ALA A 43 2.53 4.09 12.80
C ALA A 43 1.65 3.68 11.62
N TRP A 44 0.68 2.80 11.90
CA TRP A 44 -0.40 2.49 10.98
C TRP A 44 -1.51 3.57 11.06
N GLY A 45 -2.07 3.93 9.92
CA GLY A 45 -3.32 4.69 9.80
C GLY A 45 -4.32 3.98 8.88
N GLY A 46 -5.59 4.39 8.91
CA GLY A 46 -6.61 3.85 8.00
C GLY A 46 -7.98 4.49 8.21
N THR A 47 -8.52 4.47 9.43
CA THR A 47 -9.90 4.90 9.71
C THR A 47 -10.11 6.41 9.85
N THR A 48 -9.04 7.20 9.91
CA THR A 48 -9.13 8.65 10.03
C THR A 48 -8.81 9.30 8.69
N THR A 49 -9.70 10.17 8.21
CA THR A 49 -9.41 11.16 7.17
C THR A 49 -8.26 12.04 7.66
N ARG A 50 -7.01 11.61 7.47
CA ARG A 50 -5.93 12.57 7.39
C ARG A 50 -6.19 13.31 6.09
N LEU A 51 -6.36 14.62 6.20
CA LEU A 51 -6.47 15.56 5.11
C LEU A 51 -5.14 15.55 4.33
N LEU A 52 -4.83 14.44 3.66
CA LEU A 52 -3.73 14.31 2.70
C LEU A 52 -4.18 15.09 1.47
N CYS A 53 -4.08 16.42 1.59
CA CYS A 53 -4.70 17.38 0.70
C CYS A 53 -3.86 17.56 -0.55
N ALA A 54 -4.43 17.17 -1.69
CA ALA A 54 -4.26 17.90 -2.94
C ALA A 54 -5.54 18.72 -3.17
N GLY A 55 -5.81 19.71 -2.30
CA GLY A 55 -7.03 20.53 -2.30
C GLY A 55 -8.09 20.12 -1.26
N SER A 56 -9.30 20.70 -1.37
CA SER A 56 -10.42 20.63 -0.39
C SER A 56 -11.06 19.24 -0.19
N LYS A 57 -10.47 18.16 -0.72
CA LYS A 57 -10.99 16.79 -0.61
C LYS A 57 -9.92 15.89 0.00
N GLY A 58 -10.05 15.61 1.30
CA GLY A 58 -9.22 14.60 1.97
C GLY A 58 -9.52 13.21 1.44
N LYS A 59 -8.48 12.39 1.26
CA LYS A 59 -8.61 10.99 0.84
C LYS A 59 -8.22 10.07 1.99
N GLN A 60 -9.00 9.02 2.19
CA GLN A 60 -8.80 8.06 3.26
C GLN A 60 -8.43 6.69 2.68
N PRO A 61 -7.23 6.15 2.99
CA PRO A 61 -6.86 4.79 2.60
C PRO A 61 -7.49 3.75 3.53
N ASP A 62 -7.62 2.49 3.11
CA ASP A 62 -8.06 1.42 4.04
C ASP A 62 -6.97 1.08 5.07
N GLY A 63 -5.70 1.21 4.67
CA GLY A 63 -4.55 1.09 5.54
C GLY A 63 -3.37 1.88 4.98
N CYS A 64 -2.50 2.40 5.84
CA CYS A 64 -1.30 3.12 5.42
C CYS A 64 -0.23 3.13 6.52
N LEU A 65 1.03 3.24 6.11
CA LEU A 65 2.19 3.28 7.02
C LEU A 65 2.85 4.65 6.97
N PHE A 66 3.08 5.24 8.14
CA PHE A 66 3.87 6.46 8.32
C PHE A 66 5.16 6.13 9.07
N PRO A 67 6.34 6.29 8.45
CA PRO A 67 7.60 6.08 9.16
C PRO A 67 7.83 7.18 10.20
N LYS A 68 8.57 6.84 11.26
CA LYS A 68 8.92 7.75 12.38
C LYS A 68 9.43 9.10 11.90
N ALA A 69 10.31 9.11 10.90
CA ALA A 69 10.89 10.33 10.34
C ALA A 69 9.82 11.32 9.85
N ARG A 70 8.71 10.82 9.28
CA ARG A 70 7.59 11.66 8.82
C ARG A 70 6.70 12.09 9.97
N ILE A 71 6.36 11.16 10.87
CA ILE A 71 5.51 11.46 12.05
C ILE A 71 6.12 12.59 12.89
N GLN A 72 7.44 12.61 13.04
CA GLN A 72 8.14 13.63 13.81
C GLN A 72 8.24 14.98 13.09
N ARG A 73 8.25 14.98 11.74
CA ARG A 73 8.41 16.18 10.92
C ARG A 73 7.09 16.91 10.68
N ASP A 74 6.04 16.17 10.31
CA ASP A 74 4.80 16.75 9.82
C ASP A 74 3.59 15.83 10.11
N ARG A 75 2.56 16.39 10.75
CA ARG A 75 1.32 15.68 11.07
C ARG A 75 0.44 15.43 9.84
N GLU A 76 0.67 16.18 8.78
CA GLU A 76 -0.02 16.09 7.48
C GLU A 76 0.81 15.33 6.43
N ALA A 77 1.94 14.74 6.83
CA ALA A 77 2.81 13.99 5.93
C ALA A 77 2.05 12.85 5.22
N TRP A 78 2.38 12.63 3.94
CA TRP A 78 1.91 11.47 3.19
C TRP A 78 2.48 10.16 3.78
N PRO A 79 1.78 9.02 3.64
CA PRO A 79 2.32 7.71 4.01
C PRO A 79 3.35 7.22 2.97
N THR A 80 4.22 6.28 3.34
CA THR A 80 5.12 5.59 2.39
C THR A 80 4.44 4.42 1.71
N LEU A 81 3.53 3.74 2.42
CA LEU A 81 2.73 2.62 1.94
C LEU A 81 1.24 2.94 2.08
N VAL A 82 0.47 2.64 1.05
CA VAL A 82 -1.00 2.68 1.07
C VAL A 82 -1.56 1.30 0.72
N ILE A 83 -2.66 0.91 1.36
CA ILE A 83 -3.42 -0.31 1.11
C ILE A 83 -4.84 0.08 0.73
N GLU A 84 -5.30 -0.46 -0.40
CA GLU A 84 -6.64 -0.24 -0.97
C GLU A 84 -7.26 -1.60 -1.31
N ALA A 85 -8.26 -2.01 -0.56
CA ALA A 85 -8.94 -3.30 -0.69
C ALA A 85 -10.35 -3.15 -1.25
N GLY A 86 -10.79 -4.15 -2.01
CA GLY A 86 -12.15 -4.23 -2.50
C GLY A 86 -12.44 -5.55 -3.23
N VAL A 87 -13.68 -5.67 -3.70
CA VAL A 87 -14.09 -6.79 -4.56
C VAL A 87 -13.50 -6.64 -5.97
N PRO A 88 -13.42 -7.72 -6.78
CA PRO A 88 -12.86 -7.67 -8.13
C PRO A 88 -13.47 -6.59 -9.03
N ALA A 89 -14.78 -6.33 -8.91
CA ALA A 89 -15.47 -5.28 -9.65
C ALA A 89 -14.94 -3.87 -9.35
N SER A 90 -14.35 -3.67 -8.17
CA SER A 90 -13.74 -2.39 -7.77
C SER A 90 -12.31 -2.22 -8.26
N LEU A 91 -11.63 -3.26 -8.77
CA LEU A 91 -10.23 -3.18 -9.19
C LEU A 91 -9.94 -2.02 -10.17
N PRO A 92 -10.76 -1.75 -11.21
CA PRO A 92 -10.51 -0.61 -12.09
C PRO A 92 -10.44 0.72 -11.33
N ARG A 93 -11.33 0.90 -10.34
CA ARG A 93 -11.33 2.07 -9.46
C ARG A 93 -10.12 2.05 -8.52
N LEU A 94 -9.84 0.96 -7.82
CA LEU A 94 -8.71 0.89 -6.87
C LEU A 94 -7.37 1.15 -7.58
N ARG A 95 -7.19 0.68 -8.81
CA ARG A 95 -6.03 1.01 -9.64
C ARG A 95 -5.96 2.51 -9.98
N HIS A 96 -7.11 3.17 -10.18
CA HIS A 96 -7.16 4.62 -10.31
C HIS A 96 -6.75 5.30 -9.00
N GLU A 97 -7.23 4.80 -7.86
CA GLU A 97 -6.82 5.30 -6.55
C GLU A 97 -5.31 5.18 -6.34
N ALA A 98 -4.71 4.04 -6.70
CA ALA A 98 -3.27 3.81 -6.63
C ALA A 98 -2.47 4.81 -7.48
N ARG A 99 -2.88 5.03 -8.73
CA ARG A 99 -2.28 6.05 -9.60
C ARG A 99 -2.41 7.45 -9.00
N TRP A 100 -3.55 7.77 -8.38
CA TRP A 100 -3.76 9.06 -7.74
C TRP A 100 -2.80 9.25 -6.56
N TRP A 101 -2.66 8.27 -5.67
CA TRP A 101 -1.75 8.33 -4.52
C TRP A 101 -0.30 8.56 -4.97
N LEU A 102 0.17 7.80 -5.96
CA LEU A 102 1.53 7.92 -6.48
C LEU A 102 1.79 9.25 -7.21
N ARG A 103 0.80 9.76 -7.96
CA ARG A 103 0.98 11.00 -8.75
C ARG A 103 0.89 12.27 -7.91
N ASN A 104 0.03 12.30 -6.89
CA ASN A 104 -0.27 13.53 -6.14
C ASN A 104 0.59 13.68 -4.88
N SER A 105 1.27 12.62 -4.43
CA SER A 105 2.13 12.67 -3.25
C SER A 105 3.54 13.23 -3.52
N HIS A 106 3.83 13.68 -4.73
CA HIS A 106 5.16 14.20 -5.12
C HIS A 106 6.32 13.24 -4.78
N GLY A 107 6.08 11.92 -4.89
CA GLY A 107 7.06 10.88 -4.59
C GLY A 107 7.13 10.48 -3.11
N GLU A 108 6.28 11.05 -2.24
CA GLU A 108 6.23 10.64 -0.84
C GLU A 108 5.51 9.29 -0.65
N VAL A 109 4.47 8.98 -1.43
CA VAL A 109 3.97 7.58 -1.46
C VAL A 109 4.91 6.77 -2.33
N ARG A 110 5.57 5.77 -1.73
CA ARG A 110 6.51 4.88 -2.44
C ARG A 110 5.77 3.75 -3.13
N MET A 111 4.78 3.18 -2.45
CA MET A 111 4.05 2.01 -2.95
C MET A 111 2.58 2.05 -2.56
N VAL A 112 1.74 1.46 -3.42
CA VAL A 112 0.32 1.18 -3.11
C VAL A 112 0.04 -0.30 -3.35
N LEU A 113 -0.54 -0.97 -2.35
CA LEU A 113 -1.04 -2.33 -2.47
C LEU A 113 -2.53 -2.30 -2.78
N VAL A 114 -2.91 -2.77 -3.97
CA VAL A 114 -4.31 -2.95 -4.35
C VAL A 114 -4.70 -4.41 -4.12
N LEU A 115 -5.74 -4.63 -3.30
CA LEU A 115 -6.21 -5.95 -2.88
C LEU A 115 -7.59 -6.24 -3.49
N GLY A 116 -7.67 -7.23 -4.37
CA GLY A 116 -8.91 -7.71 -4.99
C GLY A 116 -9.39 -9.01 -4.37
N ILE A 117 -10.44 -8.98 -3.56
CA ILE A 117 -10.92 -10.11 -2.75
C ILE A 117 -12.13 -10.77 -3.42
N HIS A 118 -11.94 -11.95 -4.02
CA HIS A 118 -13.01 -12.72 -4.63
C HIS A 118 -13.53 -13.81 -3.68
N ARG A 119 -14.55 -13.47 -2.88
CA ARG A 119 -15.17 -14.38 -1.89
C ARG A 119 -15.54 -15.75 -2.45
N GLN A 120 -16.38 -15.81 -3.50
CA GLN A 120 -16.89 -17.08 -4.03
C GLN A 120 -15.79 -18.03 -4.54
N ARG A 121 -14.76 -17.49 -5.18
CA ARG A 121 -13.62 -18.26 -5.69
C ARG A 121 -12.50 -18.44 -4.65
N ARG A 122 -12.66 -17.85 -3.45
CA ARG A 122 -11.63 -17.76 -2.41
C ARG A 122 -10.28 -17.34 -2.98
N THR A 123 -10.31 -16.34 -3.85
CA THR A 123 -9.13 -15.83 -4.57
C THR A 123 -8.79 -14.43 -4.06
N LEU A 124 -7.51 -14.15 -3.85
CA LEU A 124 -7.00 -12.82 -3.59
C LEU A 124 -6.04 -12.40 -4.70
N ILE A 125 -6.25 -11.21 -5.24
CA ILE A 125 -5.31 -10.52 -6.13
C ILE A 125 -4.61 -9.44 -5.32
N ILE A 126 -3.29 -9.40 -5.37
CA ILE A 126 -2.48 -8.32 -4.81
C ILE A 126 -1.70 -7.68 -5.95
N GLU A 127 -1.90 -6.39 -6.17
CA GLU A 127 -1.08 -5.61 -7.09
C GLU A 127 -0.21 -4.65 -6.29
N LYS A 128 1.11 -4.75 -6.47
CA LYS A 128 2.06 -3.75 -5.98
C LYS A 128 2.21 -2.68 -7.05
N TRP A 129 1.80 -1.46 -6.72
CA TRP A 129 1.90 -0.30 -7.60
C TRP A 129 3.01 0.63 -7.13
N GLU A 130 3.83 1.07 -8.06
CA GLU A 130 4.99 1.93 -7.81
C GLU A 130 5.08 3.00 -8.90
N GLN A 131 5.85 4.05 -8.62
CA GLN A 131 6.18 5.07 -9.58
C GLN A 131 7.57 4.79 -10.16
N GLN A 132 7.67 4.62 -11.49
CA GLN A 132 8.96 4.37 -12.14
C GLN A 132 9.95 5.48 -11.79
N GLU A 133 11.11 5.16 -11.22
CA GLU A 133 12.14 6.16 -10.93
C GLU A 133 12.78 6.68 -12.23
N ARG A 134 13.13 7.98 -12.26
CA ARG A 134 13.97 8.51 -13.35
C ARG A 134 15.37 7.95 -13.15
N SER A 135 15.87 7.15 -14.09
CA SER A 135 17.25 6.66 -14.03
C SER A 135 18.23 7.84 -13.91
N PRO A 136 19.23 7.79 -13.00
CA PRO A 136 20.18 8.90 -12.78
C PRO A 136 20.99 9.28 -14.03
N ILE A 137 21.10 8.37 -15.02
CA ILE A 137 21.76 8.63 -16.31
C ILE A 137 21.10 9.81 -17.06
N HIS A 138 19.79 10.00 -16.89
CA HIS A 138 19.05 11.09 -17.54
C HIS A 138 19.16 12.44 -16.81
N GLN A 139 19.80 12.52 -15.63
CA GLN A 139 19.98 13.79 -14.92
C GLN A 139 21.03 14.71 -15.55
N ARG A 140 21.97 14.19 -16.36
CA ARG A 140 23.15 14.96 -16.74
C ARG A 140 23.11 15.66 -18.10
N GLN A 141 22.13 15.39 -18.98
CA GLN A 141 22.25 15.85 -20.38
C GLN A 141 20.98 16.32 -21.10
N LEU A 142 19.83 16.50 -20.44
CA LEU A 142 18.64 17.00 -21.15
C LEU A 142 18.20 18.36 -20.61
N PRO A 143 17.98 19.37 -21.46
CA PRO A 143 17.32 20.60 -21.05
C PRO A 143 15.97 20.22 -20.43
N ARG A 144 15.63 20.88 -19.32
CA ARG A 144 14.47 20.66 -18.45
C ARG A 144 13.19 20.47 -19.27
N GLN A 145 12.95 19.23 -19.74
CA GLN A 145 11.73 18.86 -20.44
C GLN A 145 10.59 18.95 -19.43
N PRO A 146 9.39 19.40 -19.84
CA PRO A 146 8.23 19.39 -18.97
C PRO A 146 8.06 17.98 -18.43
N GLU A 147 7.83 17.88 -17.12
CA GLU A 147 7.70 16.66 -16.34
C GLU A 147 7.24 15.48 -17.20
N ALA A 148 8.19 14.68 -17.71
CA ALA A 148 7.85 13.35 -18.20
C ALA A 148 7.30 12.63 -16.97
N SER A 149 5.98 12.59 -16.88
CA SER A 149 5.22 12.17 -15.72
C SER A 149 5.67 10.77 -15.38
N LEU A 150 6.30 10.58 -14.23
CA LEU A 150 6.70 9.27 -13.79
C LEU A 150 5.48 8.36 -13.79
N HIS A 151 5.53 7.30 -14.60
CA HIS A 151 4.34 6.49 -14.84
C HIS A 151 4.13 5.53 -13.68
N ALA A 152 3.03 5.74 -12.95
CA ALA A 152 2.54 4.78 -11.97
C ALA A 152 2.08 3.51 -12.69
N HIS A 153 2.65 2.36 -12.34
CA HIS A 153 2.35 1.07 -12.95
C HIS A 153 2.27 -0.03 -11.88
N SER A 154 1.66 -1.16 -12.23
CA SER A 154 1.72 -2.36 -11.40
C SER A 154 3.08 -3.03 -11.63
N ALA A 155 3.97 -2.93 -10.65
CA ALA A 155 5.30 -3.55 -10.68
C ALA A 155 5.23 -5.07 -10.47
N GLN A 156 4.20 -5.52 -9.75
CA GLN A 156 3.99 -6.94 -9.45
C GLN A 156 2.49 -7.21 -9.31
N THR A 157 2.05 -8.37 -9.79
CA THR A 157 0.72 -8.92 -9.52
C THR A 157 0.87 -10.33 -8.96
N ILE A 158 0.23 -10.58 -7.83
CA ILE A 158 0.18 -11.88 -7.15
C ILE A 158 -1.26 -12.35 -7.15
N GLU A 159 -1.49 -13.61 -7.52
CA GLU A 159 -2.79 -14.24 -7.40
C GLU A 159 -2.69 -15.45 -6.46
N ILE A 160 -3.52 -15.43 -5.41
CA ILE A 160 -3.61 -16.50 -4.43
C ILE A 160 -4.95 -17.19 -4.62
N ARG A 161 -4.89 -18.47 -4.97
CA ARG A 161 -6.02 -19.39 -5.10
C ARG A 161 -5.92 -20.46 -3.99
N PRO A 162 -7.00 -21.20 -3.69
CA PRO A 162 -6.94 -22.27 -2.70
C PRO A 162 -5.78 -23.25 -2.95
N GLU A 163 -5.57 -23.64 -4.20
CA GLU A 163 -4.61 -24.65 -4.65
C GLU A 163 -3.25 -24.11 -5.09
N SER A 164 -3.10 -22.81 -5.33
CA SER A 164 -1.87 -22.26 -5.91
C SER A 164 -1.64 -20.79 -5.55
N VAL A 165 -0.38 -20.37 -5.57
CA VAL A 165 0.02 -18.96 -5.51
C VAL A 165 0.93 -18.66 -6.70
N SER A 166 0.61 -17.61 -7.45
CA SER A 166 1.41 -17.13 -8.56
C SER A 166 1.92 -15.72 -8.29
N GLY A 167 3.10 -15.39 -8.83
CA GLY A 167 3.70 -14.05 -8.70
C GLY A 167 4.36 -13.75 -7.35
N ALA A 168 4.30 -14.65 -6.37
CA ALA A 168 5.02 -14.53 -5.10
C ALA A 168 6.56 -14.60 -5.27
N PRO A 169 7.35 -14.08 -4.31
CA PRO A 169 6.96 -13.44 -3.05
C PRO A 169 6.61 -11.95 -3.20
N LEU A 170 5.76 -11.40 -2.33
CA LEU A 170 5.62 -9.94 -2.20
C LEU A 170 6.84 -9.40 -1.45
N VAL A 171 7.60 -8.52 -2.09
CA VAL A 171 8.77 -7.87 -1.47
C VAL A 171 8.47 -6.40 -1.22
N LEU A 172 8.58 -5.99 0.04
CA LEU A 172 8.43 -4.59 0.48
C LEU A 172 9.80 -4.06 0.92
N PRO A 173 10.41 -3.14 0.15
CA PRO A 173 11.75 -2.65 0.45
C PRO A 173 11.79 -1.83 1.75
N PHE A 174 12.73 -2.17 2.62
CA PHE A 174 12.88 -1.57 3.95
C PHE A 174 13.11 -0.06 3.85
N GLU A 175 14.07 0.35 3.02
CA GLU A 175 14.52 1.74 2.94
C GLU A 175 13.45 2.64 2.30
N GLU A 176 12.60 2.08 1.43
CA GLU A 176 11.45 2.79 0.89
C GLU A 176 10.34 2.96 1.94
N LEU A 177 10.09 1.93 2.76
CA LEU A 177 9.07 1.98 3.80
C LEU A 177 9.45 2.93 4.95
N LEU A 178 10.70 2.86 5.43
CA LEU A 178 11.14 3.58 6.63
C LEU A 178 11.96 4.85 6.34
N GLU A 179 12.31 5.10 5.08
CA GLU A 179 13.09 6.27 4.64
C GLU A 179 14.41 6.46 5.39
N ARG A 180 15.04 5.36 5.76
CA ARG A 180 16.38 5.35 6.35
C ARG A 180 17.17 4.11 5.90
N PRO A 181 18.51 4.19 5.89
CA PRO A 181 19.35 3.03 5.61
C PRO A 181 19.10 1.88 6.59
N ARG A 182 19.29 0.66 6.11
CA ARG A 182 19.27 -0.56 6.94
C ARG A 182 20.42 -0.55 7.95
N GLN A 183 20.18 -1.17 9.10
CA GLN A 183 21.14 -1.34 10.17
C GLN A 183 21.13 -2.79 10.69
N GLY A 184 22.31 -3.36 10.94
CA GLY A 184 22.44 -4.67 11.56
C GLY A 184 21.74 -5.80 10.79
N ARG A 185 20.62 -6.30 11.33
CA ARG A 185 19.84 -7.44 10.80
C ARG A 185 18.61 -7.01 9.98
N GLU A 186 18.43 -5.71 9.77
CA GLU A 186 17.32 -5.17 9.00
C GLU A 186 17.41 -5.59 7.52
N THR A 187 16.28 -6.03 6.97
CA THR A 187 16.16 -6.51 5.59
C THR A 187 14.78 -6.16 5.03
N ASP A 188 14.58 -6.39 3.74
CA ASP A 188 13.28 -6.23 3.11
C ASP A 188 12.27 -7.23 3.68
N ILE A 189 11.01 -6.83 3.73
CA ILE A 189 9.93 -7.74 4.10
C ILE A 189 9.61 -8.62 2.90
N VAL A 190 9.76 -9.93 3.09
CA VAL A 190 9.46 -10.93 2.07
C VAL A 190 8.28 -11.78 2.54
N LEU A 191 7.09 -11.49 2.01
CA LEU A 191 5.92 -12.35 2.22
C LEU A 191 5.91 -13.43 1.13
N ALA A 192 6.49 -14.58 1.46
CA ALA A 192 6.44 -15.76 0.61
C ALA A 192 5.04 -16.41 0.65
N GLU A 193 4.86 -17.49 -0.11
CA GLU A 193 3.55 -18.17 -0.23
C GLU A 193 2.91 -18.47 1.12
N GLU A 194 3.68 -18.99 2.08
CA GLU A 194 3.15 -19.31 3.42
C GLU A 194 2.57 -18.07 4.10
N GLN A 195 3.29 -16.95 4.12
CA GLN A 195 2.83 -15.72 4.75
C GLN A 195 1.65 -15.10 3.99
N LEU A 196 1.67 -15.16 2.67
CA LEU A 196 0.54 -14.72 1.83
C LEU A 196 -0.73 -15.53 2.12
N ARG A 197 -0.62 -16.83 2.37
CA ARG A 197 -1.76 -17.66 2.81
C ARG A 197 -2.20 -17.32 4.23
N LEU A 198 -1.27 -16.98 5.12
CA LEU A 198 -1.61 -16.50 6.48
C LEU A 198 -2.44 -15.21 6.44
N CYS A 199 -2.23 -14.32 5.47
CA CYS A 199 -3.06 -13.12 5.28
C CYS A 199 -4.55 -13.45 5.10
N LEU A 200 -4.86 -14.62 4.51
CA LEU A 200 -6.23 -15.04 4.21
C LEU A 200 -6.91 -15.77 5.36
N ARG A 201 -6.21 -15.99 6.48
CA ARG A 201 -6.77 -16.68 7.63
C ARG A 201 -8.01 -15.94 8.13
N TRP A 202 -9.12 -16.66 8.26
CA TRP A 202 -10.43 -16.15 8.69
C TRP A 202 -11.13 -15.21 7.72
N VAL A 203 -10.46 -14.71 6.67
CA VAL A 203 -11.06 -13.76 5.71
C VAL A 203 -12.35 -14.33 5.12
N TRP A 204 -12.34 -15.59 4.69
CA TRP A 204 -13.51 -16.20 4.05
C TRP A 204 -14.67 -16.42 5.01
N GLN A 205 -14.39 -16.85 6.25
CA GLN A 205 -15.38 -17.09 7.31
C GLN A 205 -16.03 -15.79 7.81
N LEU A 206 -15.30 -14.68 7.70
CA LEU A 206 -15.75 -13.35 8.11
C LEU A 206 -16.46 -12.57 6.98
N MET A 207 -16.60 -13.17 5.81
CA MET A 207 -17.39 -12.63 4.71
C MET A 207 -18.76 -13.31 4.57
N ASP A 208 -19.16 -14.12 5.56
CA ASP A 208 -20.45 -14.81 5.63
C ASP A 208 -21.55 -13.96 6.26
#